data_AF-A0A3M1BW16-F1
#
_entry.id   AF-A0A3M1BW16-F1
#
_cell.length_a   1.000
_cell.length_b   1.000
_cell.length_c   1.000
_cell.angle_alpha   90.00
_cell.angle_beta   90.00
_cell.angle_gamma   90.00
#
_symmetry.space_group_name_H-M   'P 1'
#
loop_
_entity.id
_entity.type
_entity.pdbx_description
1 polymer ?
#
loop_
_entity_poly.entity_id
_entity_poly.type
_entity_poly.pdbx_seq_one_letter_code
_entity_poly.pdbx_strand_id
1 'polypeptide(L)'
;RVLKFMRERLSDFQEETGHLYNLEATPAEGTSYRLAKIDRMKYPDIITAGEGEPYYTNSTHLPVNYTDDLFEVLQHQKDFQTLYTGGTVIHAFLQESPSELAVARFIKRAFENYPIPYLTITPTFSVCEDHGYIRGEHFHCPQCGKPAEVYSRVVGYYRPVQRWNRGKQEEFRQRLEYAI
;
A
#
# COMPACT_ATOMS: atom_id res chain seq x y z
N ARG A 1 4.20 20.19 -5.80
CA ARG A 1 3.70 21.06 -6.90
C ARG A 1 2.43 20.50 -7.53
N VAL A 2 2.48 19.30 -8.13
CA VAL A 2 1.35 18.70 -8.88
C VAL A 2 0.07 18.58 -8.05
N LEU A 3 0.12 18.00 -6.84
CA LEU A 3 -1.08 17.89 -6.00
C LEU A 3 -1.72 19.23 -5.64
N LYS A 4 -0.91 20.27 -5.40
CA LYS A 4 -1.42 21.63 -5.12
C LYS A 4 -2.15 22.20 -6.33
N PHE A 5 -1.54 22.08 -7.52
CA PHE A 5 -2.17 22.46 -8.78
C PHE A 5 -3.50 21.72 -9.01
N MET A 6 -3.54 20.40 -8.75
CA MET A 6 -4.79 19.64 -8.86
C MET A 6 -5.86 20.15 -7.88
N ARG A 7 -5.50 20.47 -6.63
CA ARG A 7 -6.44 21.05 -5.66
C ARG A 7 -6.99 22.40 -6.09
N GLU A 8 -6.14 23.28 -6.61
CA GLU A 8 -6.55 24.58 -7.14
C GLU A 8 -7.56 24.39 -8.28
N ARG A 9 -7.25 23.52 -9.24
CA ARG A 9 -8.17 23.20 -10.35
C ARG A 9 -9.49 22.59 -9.89
N LEU A 10 -9.47 21.73 -8.87
CA LEU A 10 -10.71 21.21 -8.28
C LEU A 10 -11.55 22.33 -7.70
N SER A 11 -10.95 23.31 -6.99
CA SER A 11 -11.66 24.48 -6.48
C SER A 11 -12.33 25.28 -7.60
N ASP A 12 -11.60 25.56 -8.68
CA ASP A 12 -12.14 26.26 -9.85
C ASP A 12 -13.38 25.52 -10.41
N PHE A 13 -13.31 24.19 -10.54
CA PHE A 13 -14.42 23.40 -11.04
C PHE A 13 -15.62 23.38 -10.10
N GLN A 14 -15.39 23.41 -8.78
CA GLN A 14 -16.49 23.48 -7.82
C GLN A 14 -17.25 24.81 -7.93
N GLU A 15 -16.53 25.92 -8.11
CA GLU A 15 -17.14 27.25 -8.29
C GLU A 15 -17.90 27.35 -9.62
N GLU A 16 -17.33 26.79 -10.70
CA GLU A 16 -17.93 26.82 -12.04
C GLU A 16 -19.21 25.95 -12.13
N THR A 17 -19.18 24.76 -11.54
CA THR A 17 -20.25 23.75 -11.72
C THR A 17 -21.26 23.69 -10.58
N GLY A 18 -20.89 24.19 -9.39
CA GLY A 18 -21.67 24.01 -8.16
C GLY A 18 -21.61 22.58 -7.58
N HIS A 19 -20.80 21.68 -8.12
CA HIS A 19 -20.59 20.33 -7.59
C HIS A 19 -19.38 20.26 -6.68
N LEU A 20 -19.40 19.38 -5.68
CA LEU A 20 -18.24 19.12 -4.84
C LEU A 20 -17.35 18.06 -5.50
N TYR A 21 -16.05 18.36 -5.59
CA TYR A 21 -15.04 17.45 -6.13
C TYR A 21 -13.94 17.22 -5.09
N ASN A 22 -13.43 16.00 -5.04
CA ASN A 22 -12.37 15.62 -4.13
C ASN A 22 -11.13 15.12 -4.87
N LEU A 23 -10.00 15.12 -4.16
CA LEU A 23 -8.75 14.52 -4.63
C LEU A 23 -8.48 13.26 -3.83
N GLU A 24 -8.50 12.10 -4.49
CA GLU A 24 -8.35 10.80 -3.85
C GLU A 24 -7.02 10.12 -4.23
N ALA A 25 -6.36 9.54 -3.25
CA ALA A 25 -5.26 8.61 -3.46
C ALA A 25 -5.84 7.24 -3.88
N THR A 26 -6.11 7.09 -5.18
CA THR A 26 -6.82 5.92 -5.72
C THR A 26 -6.13 4.60 -5.38
N PRO A 27 -6.85 3.58 -4.88
CA PRO A 27 -6.30 2.25 -4.57
C PRO A 27 -5.73 1.49 -5.79
N ALA A 28 -6.12 1.83 -7.02
CA ALA A 28 -5.46 1.39 -8.26
C ALA A 28 -5.08 -0.11 -8.37
N GLU A 29 -5.83 -1.04 -7.75
CA GLU A 29 -5.43 -2.46 -7.63
C GLU A 29 -5.10 -3.09 -8.99
N GLY A 30 -6.01 -2.96 -9.95
CA GLY A 30 -5.78 -3.40 -11.34
C GLY A 30 -5.15 -2.32 -12.23
N THR A 31 -5.42 -1.04 -11.95
CA THR A 31 -4.97 0.08 -12.78
C THR A 31 -3.45 0.25 -12.73
N SER A 32 -2.82 0.07 -11.56
CA SER A 32 -1.36 0.15 -11.38
C SER A 32 -0.61 -0.82 -12.30
N TYR A 33 -1.08 -2.06 -12.40
CA TYR A 33 -0.52 -3.07 -13.30
C TYR A 33 -0.88 -2.79 -14.76
N ARG A 34 -2.17 -2.53 -15.05
CA ARG A 34 -2.66 -2.38 -16.42
C ARG A 34 -2.02 -1.21 -17.15
N LEU A 35 -1.91 -0.05 -16.51
CA LEU A 35 -1.32 1.14 -17.14
C LEU A 35 0.18 0.95 -17.39
N ALA A 36 0.93 0.47 -16.40
CA ALA A 36 2.37 0.21 -16.55
C ALA A 36 2.65 -0.79 -17.68
N LYS A 37 1.83 -1.84 -17.82
CA LYS A 37 1.94 -2.80 -18.92
C LYS A 37 1.69 -2.17 -20.29
N ILE A 38 0.63 -1.35 -20.41
CA ILE A 38 0.31 -0.64 -21.66
C ILE A 38 1.43 0.32 -22.03
N ASP A 39 1.94 1.07 -21.06
CA ASP A 39 2.98 2.06 -21.31
C ASP A 39 4.30 1.41 -21.72
N ARG A 40 4.73 0.28 -21.11
CA ARG A 40 5.91 -0.47 -21.58
C ARG A 40 5.78 -0.98 -23.02
N MET A 41 4.58 -1.34 -23.46
CA MET A 41 4.35 -1.76 -24.85
C MET A 41 4.45 -0.57 -25.83
N LYS A 42 4.04 0.63 -25.39
CA LYS A 42 4.01 1.82 -26.23
C LYS A 42 5.33 2.59 -26.24
N TYR A 43 6.03 2.59 -25.11
CA TYR A 43 7.25 3.36 -24.87
C TYR A 43 8.32 2.42 -24.27
N PRO A 44 9.16 1.80 -25.12
CA PRO A 44 10.12 0.79 -24.66
C PRO A 44 11.10 1.28 -23.58
N ASP A 45 11.41 2.58 -23.57
CA ASP A 45 12.37 3.19 -22.63
C ASP A 45 11.71 3.71 -21.34
N ILE A 46 10.39 3.50 -21.14
CA ILE A 46 9.71 3.97 -19.95
C ILE A 46 10.16 3.21 -18.70
N ILE A 47 10.36 3.95 -17.62
CA ILE A 47 10.71 3.38 -16.32
C ILE A 47 9.41 3.06 -15.56
N THR A 48 9.27 1.81 -15.14
CA THR A 48 8.21 1.34 -14.24
C THR A 48 8.84 0.58 -13.07
N ALA A 49 8.09 0.40 -11.97
CA ALA A 49 8.48 -0.58 -10.96
C ALA A 49 8.28 -2.02 -11.49
N GLY A 50 8.78 -3.00 -10.75
CA GLY A 50 8.74 -4.42 -11.11
C GLY A 50 9.88 -4.85 -12.04
N GLU A 51 10.53 -5.96 -11.69
CA GLU A 51 11.55 -6.61 -12.50
C GLU A 51 10.93 -7.59 -13.48
N GLY A 52 9.98 -8.41 -13.00
CA GLY A 52 9.27 -9.41 -13.79
C GLY A 52 8.01 -8.85 -14.46
N GLU A 53 7.11 -8.27 -13.66
CA GLU A 53 5.82 -7.74 -14.10
C GLU A 53 5.74 -6.23 -13.79
N PRO A 54 5.48 -5.35 -14.76
CA PRO A 54 5.55 -3.91 -14.54
C PRO A 54 4.36 -3.40 -13.73
N TYR A 55 4.60 -2.49 -12.80
CA TYR A 55 3.53 -1.79 -12.09
C TYR A 55 3.91 -0.34 -11.76
N TYR A 56 2.90 0.47 -11.43
CA TYR A 56 3.09 1.79 -10.83
C TYR A 56 2.78 1.76 -9.34
N THR A 57 3.60 2.45 -8.55
CA THR A 57 3.30 2.70 -7.14
C THR A 57 2.01 3.49 -7.00
N ASN A 58 1.20 3.12 -6.02
CA ASN A 58 -0.07 3.76 -5.75
C ASN A 58 0.08 5.25 -5.38
N SER A 59 -0.66 6.11 -6.09
CA SER A 59 -0.82 7.53 -5.76
C SER A 59 0.51 8.26 -5.56
N THR A 60 0.82 8.69 -4.33
CA THR A 60 2.09 9.35 -3.98
C THR A 60 2.89 8.56 -2.95
N HIS A 61 2.61 7.27 -2.80
CA HIS A 61 3.42 6.41 -1.94
C HIS A 61 4.86 6.33 -2.46
N LEU A 62 5.77 6.01 -1.55
CA LEU A 62 7.13 5.66 -1.91
C LEU A 62 7.15 4.27 -2.59
N PRO A 63 8.16 3.97 -3.42
CA PRO A 63 8.40 2.60 -3.89
C PRO A 63 8.39 1.61 -2.73
N VAL A 64 7.84 0.43 -2.94
CA VAL A 64 7.64 -0.58 -1.88
C VAL A 64 8.93 -1.13 -1.28
N ASN A 65 10.06 -0.87 -1.93
CA ASN A 65 11.40 -1.27 -1.55
C ASN A 65 12.30 -0.07 -1.18
N TYR A 66 11.70 1.08 -0.85
CA TYR A 66 12.45 2.32 -0.60
C TYR A 66 13.20 2.31 0.74
N THR A 67 12.55 1.90 1.83
CA THR A 67 13.10 1.84 3.19
C THR A 67 12.31 0.83 4.03
N ASP A 68 12.93 0.28 5.07
CA ASP A 68 12.30 -0.51 6.13
C ASP A 68 12.03 0.32 7.41
N ASP A 69 12.37 1.63 7.40
CA ASP A 69 12.03 2.57 8.46
C ASP A 69 10.68 3.27 8.19
N LEU A 70 9.66 2.84 8.93
CA LEU A 70 8.32 3.42 8.82
C LEU A 70 8.28 4.89 9.25
N PHE A 71 9.14 5.37 10.15
CA PHE A 71 9.17 6.78 10.54
C PHE A 71 9.76 7.66 9.43
N GLU A 72 10.70 7.14 8.64
CA GLU A 72 11.18 7.80 7.43
C GLU A 72 10.04 7.99 6.42
N VAL A 73 9.24 6.94 6.20
CA VAL A 73 8.05 7.00 5.35
C VAL A 73 7.06 8.04 5.86
N LEU A 74 6.74 8.03 7.16
CA LEU A 74 5.82 8.99 7.76
C LEU A 74 6.31 10.43 7.62
N GLN A 75 7.61 10.67 7.88
CA GLN A 75 8.22 11.98 7.75
C GLN A 75 8.19 12.49 6.31
N HIS A 76 8.45 11.62 5.33
CA HIS A 76 8.37 11.98 3.91
C HIS A 76 6.92 12.25 3.49
N GLN A 77 5.98 11.42 3.93
CA GLN A 77 4.61 11.42 3.41
C GLN A 77 3.71 12.48 4.04
N LYS A 78 4.00 12.97 5.25
CA LYS A 78 3.11 13.85 6.03
C LYS A 78 2.52 15.03 5.25
N ASP A 79 3.31 15.69 4.41
CA ASP A 79 2.86 16.89 3.68
C ASP A 79 2.03 16.52 2.44
N PHE A 80 2.22 15.32 1.88
CA PHE A 80 1.45 14.85 0.73
C PHE A 80 0.09 14.31 1.15
N GLN A 81 0.04 13.57 2.26
CA GLN A 81 -1.18 12.91 2.72
C GLN A 81 -2.28 13.94 3.08
N THR A 82 -1.91 15.08 3.64
CA THR A 82 -2.84 16.17 3.97
C THR A 82 -3.38 16.93 2.75
N LEU A 83 -2.81 16.71 1.56
CA LEU A 83 -3.29 17.32 0.33
C LEU A 83 -4.46 16.56 -0.30
N TYR A 84 -4.64 15.28 0.03
CA TYR A 84 -5.81 14.53 -0.42
C TYR A 84 -7.05 14.92 0.39
N THR A 85 -8.15 15.20 -0.29
CA THR A 85 -9.42 15.59 0.31
C THR A 85 -10.47 14.49 0.22
N GLY A 86 -10.27 13.51 -0.67
CA GLY A 86 -11.20 12.42 -0.92
C GLY A 86 -10.90 11.13 -0.18
N GLY A 87 -9.65 10.96 0.25
CA GLY A 87 -9.19 9.75 0.92
C GLY A 87 -7.73 9.50 0.61
N THR A 88 -7.00 9.10 1.64
CA THR A 88 -5.65 8.57 1.51
C THR A 88 -5.36 7.64 2.66
N VAL A 89 -4.30 6.83 2.53
CA VAL A 89 -3.90 5.86 3.54
C VAL A 89 -2.40 5.64 3.47
N ILE A 90 -1.74 5.48 4.62
CA ILE A 90 -0.41 4.89 4.71
C ILE A 90 -0.54 3.45 5.19
N HIS A 91 0.17 2.54 4.52
CA HIS A 91 0.22 1.13 4.91
C HIS A 91 1.52 0.81 5.63
N ALA A 92 1.42 0.43 6.90
CA ALA A 92 2.48 -0.25 7.63
C ALA A 92 2.37 -1.76 7.39
N PHE A 93 3.02 -2.27 6.34
CA PHE A 93 3.12 -3.69 6.07
C PHE A 93 4.20 -4.32 6.95
N LEU A 94 3.82 -5.31 7.77
CA LEU A 94 4.69 -5.93 8.77
C LEU A 94 4.86 -7.42 8.45
N GLN A 95 6.02 -7.98 8.76
CA GLN A 95 6.32 -9.41 8.53
C GLN A 95 5.37 -10.34 9.27
N GLU A 96 5.03 -9.99 10.50
CA GLU A 96 4.12 -10.74 11.36
C GLU A 96 3.40 -9.80 12.34
N SER A 97 2.39 -10.33 13.02
CA SER A 97 1.67 -9.59 14.05
C SER A 97 2.61 -9.16 15.19
N PRO A 98 2.76 -7.85 15.46
CA PRO A 98 3.55 -7.33 16.59
C PRO A 98 2.78 -7.47 17.91
N SER A 99 3.46 -7.21 19.03
CA SER A 99 2.80 -7.16 20.35
C SER A 99 1.80 -5.99 20.43
N GLU A 100 0.70 -6.17 21.16
CA GLU A 100 -0.33 -5.13 21.36
C GLU A 100 0.27 -3.82 21.90
N LEU A 101 1.22 -3.92 22.83
CA LEU A 101 1.88 -2.77 23.41
C LEU A 101 2.78 -2.03 22.39
N ALA A 102 3.44 -2.75 21.48
CA ALA A 102 4.20 -2.14 20.39
C ALA A 102 3.26 -1.37 19.44
N VAL A 103 2.14 -1.99 19.05
CA VAL A 103 1.10 -1.33 18.23
C VAL A 103 0.59 -0.06 18.89
N ALA A 104 0.22 -0.12 20.17
CA ALA A 104 -0.30 1.03 20.89
C ALA A 104 0.70 2.19 20.96
N ARG A 105 1.97 1.90 21.27
CA ARG A 105 3.04 2.91 21.29
C ARG A 105 3.29 3.50 19.90
N PHE A 106 3.32 2.66 18.88
CA PHE A 106 3.55 3.09 17.51
C PHE A 106 2.42 4.01 17.03
N ILE A 107 1.15 3.61 17.19
CA ILE A 107 -0.02 4.42 16.81
C ILE A 107 0.04 5.77 17.53
N LYS A 108 0.24 5.77 18.85
CA LYS A 108 0.35 7.02 19.62
C LYS A 108 1.44 7.93 19.04
N ARG A 109 2.65 7.40 18.86
CA ARG A 109 3.78 8.18 18.33
C ARG A 109 3.51 8.67 16.90
N ALA A 110 2.91 7.86 16.03
CA ALA A 110 2.61 8.24 14.66
C ALA A 110 1.65 9.43 14.62
N PHE A 111 0.53 9.36 15.34
CA PHE A 111 -0.49 10.42 15.30
C PHE A 111 -0.13 11.65 16.15
N GLU A 112 0.75 11.53 17.15
CA GLU A 112 1.28 12.69 17.89
C GLU A 112 2.28 13.52 17.08
N ASN A 113 3.02 12.89 16.16
CA ASN A 113 4.14 13.53 15.46
C ASN A 113 3.86 13.83 13.98
N TYR A 114 2.93 13.13 13.35
CA TYR A 114 2.65 13.27 11.92
C TYR A 114 1.16 13.53 11.66
N PRO A 115 0.81 14.57 10.90
CA PRO A 115 -0.58 14.90 10.55
C PRO A 115 -1.13 13.98 9.44
N ILE A 116 -1.00 12.66 9.60
CA ILE A 116 -1.52 11.69 8.64
C ILE A 116 -3.00 11.40 8.96
N PRO A 117 -3.89 11.38 7.96
CA PRO A 117 -5.32 11.20 8.22
C PRO A 117 -5.69 9.73 8.47
N TYR A 118 -4.94 8.78 7.90
CA TYR A 118 -5.25 7.37 8.00
C TYR A 118 -3.99 6.50 7.85
N LEU A 119 -3.88 5.52 8.75
CA LEU A 119 -2.78 4.57 8.84
C LEU A 119 -3.36 3.17 9.07
N THR A 120 -2.84 2.17 8.36
CA THR A 120 -3.17 0.76 8.64
C THR A 120 -1.95 0.02 9.17
N ILE A 121 -2.17 -0.83 10.17
CA ILE A 121 -1.21 -1.86 10.60
C ILE A 121 -1.59 -3.17 9.90
N THR A 122 -0.72 -3.67 9.05
CA THR A 122 -1.00 -4.83 8.19
C THR A 122 0.08 -5.89 8.38
N PRO A 123 -0.07 -6.81 9.34
CA PRO A 123 0.78 -7.99 9.41
C PRO A 123 0.46 -8.98 8.28
N THR A 124 1.51 -9.61 7.77
CA THR A 124 1.41 -10.81 6.93
C THR A 124 1.16 -12.03 7.84
N PHE A 125 0.21 -12.87 7.43
CA PHE A 125 -0.11 -14.11 8.13
C PHE A 125 -0.55 -15.17 7.13
N SER A 126 -0.61 -16.42 7.55
CA SER A 126 -0.99 -17.53 6.67
C SER A 126 -2.13 -18.34 7.28
N VAL A 127 -2.87 -19.07 6.43
CA VAL A 127 -3.99 -19.91 6.84
C VAL A 127 -3.84 -21.29 6.21
N CYS A 128 -3.83 -22.32 7.06
CA CYS A 128 -3.95 -23.71 6.65
C CYS A 128 -5.42 -24.15 6.77
N GLU A 129 -5.91 -24.92 5.80
CA GLU A 129 -7.27 -25.47 5.82
C GLU A 129 -7.52 -26.36 7.04
N ASP A 130 -6.52 -27.13 7.48
CA ASP A 130 -6.65 -28.04 8.62
C ASP A 130 -6.31 -27.39 9.97
N HIS A 131 -5.25 -26.56 10.01
CA HIS A 131 -4.66 -26.04 11.27
C HIS A 131 -4.99 -24.57 11.55
N GLY A 132 -5.68 -23.88 10.64
CA GLY A 132 -6.11 -22.50 10.82
C GLY A 132 -4.97 -21.48 10.71
N TYR A 133 -5.01 -20.47 11.58
CA TYR A 133 -4.11 -19.31 11.56
C TYR A 133 -2.65 -19.70 11.85
N ILE A 134 -1.74 -19.18 11.03
CA ILE A 134 -0.29 -19.32 11.16
C ILE A 134 0.30 -17.90 11.14
N ARG A 135 1.12 -17.59 12.15
CA ARG A 135 1.80 -16.30 12.24
C ARG A 135 2.89 -16.20 11.18
N GLY A 136 2.93 -15.11 10.42
CA GLY A 136 3.94 -14.86 9.38
C GLY A 136 3.61 -15.48 8.01
N GLU A 137 4.57 -15.36 7.10
CA GLU A 137 4.47 -15.82 5.71
C GLU A 137 4.89 -17.30 5.57
N HIS A 138 3.90 -18.16 5.31
CA HIS A 138 4.07 -19.60 5.15
C HIS A 138 3.19 -20.10 4.00
N PHE A 139 3.81 -20.39 2.85
CA PHE A 139 3.13 -21.01 1.72
C PHE A 139 2.83 -22.51 1.94
N HIS A 140 3.44 -23.12 2.95
CA HIS A 140 3.18 -24.49 3.38
C HIS A 140 3.01 -24.50 4.90
N CYS A 141 2.01 -25.24 5.37
CA CYS A 141 1.73 -25.37 6.79
C CYS A 141 2.92 -26.01 7.52
N PRO A 142 3.46 -25.39 8.59
CA PRO A 142 4.58 -25.95 9.33
C PRO A 142 4.21 -27.22 10.12
N GLN A 143 2.91 -27.50 10.32
CA GLN A 143 2.45 -28.67 11.06
C GLN A 143 2.21 -29.89 10.15
N CYS A 144 1.57 -29.73 9.00
CA CYS A 144 1.24 -30.85 8.11
C CYS A 144 1.88 -30.82 6.71
N GLY A 145 2.62 -29.76 6.38
CA GLY A 145 3.29 -29.61 5.08
C GLY A 145 2.37 -29.33 3.89
N LYS A 146 1.05 -29.34 4.06
CA LYS A 146 0.09 -28.99 2.99
C LYS A 146 0.22 -27.51 2.59
N PRO A 147 -0.19 -27.12 1.37
CA PRO A 147 -0.24 -25.71 0.96
C PRO A 147 -1.07 -24.85 1.94
N ALA A 148 -0.61 -23.62 2.15
CA ALA A 148 -1.30 -22.63 2.97
C ALA A 148 -1.48 -21.33 2.18
N GLU A 149 -2.56 -20.61 2.46
CA GLU A 149 -2.86 -19.31 1.84
C GLU A 149 -2.17 -18.20 2.64
N VAL A 150 -1.38 -17.35 1.96
CA VAL A 150 -0.70 -16.22 2.60
C VAL A 150 -1.59 -15.01 2.44
N TYR A 151 -2.02 -14.42 3.54
CA TYR A 151 -2.88 -13.25 3.58
C TYR A 151 -2.08 -11.99 3.90
N SER A 152 -2.30 -10.97 3.09
CA SER A 152 -1.88 -9.61 3.37
C SER A 152 -2.94 -8.65 2.80
N ARG A 153 -2.76 -7.34 3.00
CA ARG A 153 -3.64 -6.34 2.39
C ARG A 153 -3.10 -5.98 1.00
N VAL A 154 -3.91 -6.19 -0.03
CA VAL A 154 -3.52 -5.87 -1.41
C VAL A 154 -3.44 -4.35 -1.60
N VAL A 155 -4.53 -3.67 -1.24
CA VAL A 155 -4.65 -2.21 -1.20
C VAL A 155 -5.52 -1.81 -0.01
N GLY A 156 -6.82 -2.14 -0.04
CA GLY A 156 -7.78 -1.71 0.97
C GLY A 156 -8.30 -2.84 1.86
N TYR A 157 -8.09 -4.11 1.51
CA TYR A 157 -8.67 -5.27 2.20
C TYR A 157 -7.74 -6.49 2.13
N TYR A 158 -7.94 -7.46 3.04
CA TYR A 158 -7.15 -8.70 3.07
C TYR A 158 -7.61 -9.69 2.01
N ARG A 159 -6.64 -10.31 1.33
CA ARG A 159 -6.82 -11.36 0.33
C ARG A 159 -5.61 -12.29 0.33
N PRO A 160 -5.78 -13.56 -0.06
CA PRO A 160 -4.65 -14.42 -0.35
C PRO A 160 -3.77 -13.82 -1.46
N VAL A 161 -2.47 -13.65 -1.22
CA VAL A 161 -1.48 -13.11 -2.17
C VAL A 161 -1.47 -13.92 -3.46
N GLN A 162 -1.66 -15.24 -3.35
CA GLN A 162 -1.76 -16.16 -4.49
C GLN A 162 -2.89 -15.80 -5.47
N ARG A 163 -3.91 -15.06 -5.00
CA ARG A 163 -5.08 -14.64 -5.82
C ARG A 163 -4.98 -13.20 -6.32
N TRP A 164 -3.91 -12.48 -6.01
CA TRP A 164 -3.72 -11.11 -6.49
C TRP A 164 -3.37 -11.11 -7.97
N ASN A 165 -3.54 -9.97 -8.64
CA ASN A 165 -3.05 -9.82 -10.01
C ASN A 165 -1.51 -9.84 -10.03
N ARG A 166 -0.94 -10.16 -11.19
CA ARG A 166 0.52 -10.33 -11.35
C ARG A 166 1.34 -9.12 -10.93
N GLY A 167 0.89 -7.91 -11.23
CA GLY A 167 1.58 -6.68 -10.79
C GLY A 167 1.57 -6.53 -9.27
N LYS A 168 0.45 -6.86 -8.60
CA LYS A 168 0.37 -6.83 -7.13
C LYS A 168 1.16 -7.96 -6.46
N GLN A 169 1.30 -9.12 -7.11
CA GLN A 169 2.20 -10.18 -6.66
C GLN A 169 3.67 -9.75 -6.76
N GLU A 170 4.05 -9.08 -7.84
CA GLU A 170 5.40 -8.52 -8.00
C GLU A 170 5.65 -7.40 -6.98
N GLU A 171 4.68 -6.50 -6.76
CA GLU A 171 4.75 -5.48 -5.72
C GLU A 171 4.94 -6.09 -4.32
N PHE A 172 4.22 -7.17 -4.02
CA PHE A 172 4.37 -7.89 -2.75
C PHE A 172 5.77 -8.50 -2.63
N ARG A 173 6.26 -9.17 -3.69
CA ARG A 173 7.59 -9.81 -3.73
C ARG A 173 8.72 -8.82 -3.48
N GLN A 174 8.62 -7.61 -4.01
CA GLN A 174 9.66 -6.58 -3.89
C GLN A 174 9.58 -5.80 -2.56
N ARG A 175 8.50 -5.94 -1.80
CA ARG A 175 8.22 -5.11 -0.65
C ARG A 175 9.25 -5.33 0.46
N LEU A 176 9.76 -4.22 1.00
CA LEU A 176 10.40 -4.22 2.32
C LEU A 176 9.31 -4.07 3.38
N GLU A 177 9.25 -5.02 4.29
CA GLU A 177 8.31 -5.01 5.41
C GLU A 177 8.93 -4.29 6.61
N TYR A 178 8.12 -3.51 7.32
CA TYR A 178 8.56 -2.73 8.47
C TYR A 178 8.55 -3.56 9.76
N ALA A 179 9.34 -3.12 10.74
CA ALA A 179 9.26 -3.57 12.12
C ALA A 179 8.82 -2.42 13.03
N ILE A 180 7.90 -2.68 13.97
CA ILE A 180 7.39 -1.68 14.94
C ILE A 180 7.41 -2.19 16.38
#